data_AF-A0A7J7FUW5-F1
#
_entry.id   AF-A0A7J7FUW5-F1
#
_cell.length_a   1.000
_cell.length_b   1.000
_cell.length_c   1.000
_cell.angle_alpha   90.00
_cell.angle_beta   90.00
_cell.angle_gamma   90.00
#
_symmetry.space_group_name_H-M   'P 1'
#
loop_
_entity.id
_entity.type
_entity.pdbx_description
1 polymer ?
#
loop_
_entity_poly.entity_id
_entity_poly.type
_entity_poly.pdbx_seq_one_letter_code
_entity_poly.pdbx_strand_id
1 'polypeptide(L)'
;MWWWVVLNLAVNDPLVMKAWAKTYCENKHVKFLADGSATYTHALGLELDLVEKGLGTRSRRFALLVDDLTVKVANVESDGEFTVSSADDILKAL
;
A
#
# COMPACT_ATOMS: atom_id res chain seq x y z
N MET A 1 -11.58 9.19 -20.72
CA MET A 1 -10.28 8.64 -20.29
C MET A 1 -10.27 8.66 -18.77
N TRP A 2 -10.38 7.50 -18.14
CA TRP A 2 -10.44 7.41 -16.67
C TRP A 2 -9.02 7.59 -16.11
N TRP A 3 -8.86 8.53 -15.19
CA TRP A 3 -7.57 8.86 -14.59
C TRP A 3 -7.33 7.95 -13.39
N TRP A 4 -6.80 6.74 -13.63
CA TRP A 4 -6.34 5.89 -12.54
C TRP A 4 -5.28 6.61 -11.71
N VAL A 5 -5.35 6.45 -10.38
CA VAL A 5 -4.37 6.99 -9.44
C VAL A 5 -3.67 5.84 -8.76
N VAL A 6 -2.33 5.85 -8.74
CA VAL A 6 -1.54 4.85 -8.01
C VAL A 6 -1.20 5.40 -6.63
N LEU A 7 -1.50 4.62 -5.59
CA LEU A 7 -1.32 4.99 -4.19
C LEU A 7 -0.36 4.02 -3.51
N ASN A 8 0.70 4.53 -2.90
CA ASN A 8 1.56 3.78 -1.97
C ASN A 8 1.12 4.11 -0.54
N LEU A 9 0.39 3.20 0.10
CA LEU A 9 -0.09 3.34 1.46
C LEU A 9 0.82 2.56 2.42
N ALA A 10 1.20 3.18 3.54
CA ALA A 10 1.96 2.51 4.58
C ALA A 10 1.58 3.01 5.98
N VAL A 11 1.78 2.14 6.97
CA VAL A 11 1.72 2.49 8.40
C VAL A 11 3.00 3.22 8.79
N ASN A 12 3.07 4.48 8.37
CA ASN A 12 4.12 5.45 8.64
C ASN A 12 3.48 6.83 8.77
N ASP A 13 4.13 7.73 9.49
CA ASP A 13 3.65 9.11 9.62
C ASP A 13 3.82 9.91 8.31
N PRO A 14 3.11 11.05 8.16
CA PRO A 14 3.19 11.87 6.95
C PRO A 14 4.57 12.46 6.66
N LEU A 15 5.41 12.68 7.67
CA LEU A 15 6.74 13.26 7.48
C LEU A 15 7.68 12.23 6.85
N VAL A 16 7.65 10.99 7.34
CA VAL A 16 8.38 9.86 6.74
C VAL A 16 7.89 9.58 5.33
N MET A 17 6.58 9.50 5.11
CA MET A 17 6.04 9.26 3.76
C MET A 17 6.43 10.38 2.78
N LYS A 18 6.43 11.64 3.22
CA LYS A 18 6.89 12.79 2.41
C LYS A 18 8.38 12.73 2.11
N ALA A 19 9.21 12.36 3.08
CA ALA A 19 10.65 12.20 2.88
C ALA A 19 10.95 11.04 1.93
N TRP A 20 10.26 9.90 2.09
CA TRP A 20 10.39 8.74 1.23
C TRP A 20 9.96 9.03 -0.21
N ALA A 21 8.86 9.76 -0.41
CA ALA A 21 8.45 10.18 -1.76
C ALA A 21 9.55 11.00 -2.47
N LYS A 22 10.28 11.85 -1.74
CA LYS A 22 11.37 12.67 -2.30
C LYS A 22 12.60 11.86 -2.72
N THR A 23 12.76 10.62 -2.25
CA THR A 23 13.87 9.77 -2.70
C THR A 23 13.64 9.26 -4.13
N TYR A 24 12.41 9.33 -4.63
CA TYR A 24 12.05 9.04 -6.02
C TYR A 24 11.88 10.35 -6.80
N CYS A 25 12.99 10.99 -7.15
CA CYS A 25 13.00 12.34 -7.76
C CYS A 25 12.23 12.45 -9.08
N GLU A 26 12.06 11.34 -9.82
CA GLU A 26 11.34 11.30 -11.09
C GLU A 26 9.88 10.86 -10.97
N ASN A 27 9.42 10.51 -9.77
CA ASN A 27 8.05 10.03 -9.57
C ASN A 27 7.02 11.15 -9.80
N LYS A 28 6.15 10.95 -10.80
CA LYS A 28 5.02 11.83 -11.11
C LYS A 28 3.65 11.15 -10.94
N HIS A 29 3.62 9.85 -10.66
CA HIS A 29 2.44 9.02 -10.84
C HIS A 29 1.97 8.32 -9.56
N VAL A 30 2.86 8.09 -8.60
CA VAL A 30 2.56 7.41 -7.34
C VAL A 30 2.41 8.43 -6.22
N LYS A 31 1.25 8.47 -5.57
CA LYS A 31 1.03 9.28 -4.37
C LYS A 31 1.34 8.46 -3.13
N PHE A 32 2.12 9.01 -2.22
CA PHE A 32 2.48 8.36 -0.96
C PHE A 32 1.48 8.78 0.11
N LEU A 33 0.75 7.82 0.68
CA LEU A 33 -0.29 8.01 1.67
C LEU A 33 0.13 7.45 3.03
N ALA A 34 0.02 8.28 4.05
CA ALA A 34 0.32 7.92 5.42
C ALA A 34 -0.94 7.39 6.12
N ASP A 35 -0.84 6.18 6.66
CA ASP A 35 -1.76 5.63 7.65
C ASP A 35 -1.04 5.44 8.99
N GLY A 36 -0.48 6.53 9.52
CA GLY A 36 0.42 6.47 10.68
C GLY A 36 -0.21 5.94 11.97
N SER A 37 -1.55 5.91 12.05
CA SER A 37 -2.30 5.32 13.18
C SER A 37 -2.88 3.94 12.86
N ALA A 38 -2.51 3.34 11.71
CA ALA A 38 -3.00 2.06 11.21
C ALA A 38 -4.54 1.94 11.13
N THR A 39 -5.26 3.07 11.13
CA THR A 39 -6.73 3.05 11.22
C THR A 39 -7.34 2.46 9.97
N TYR A 40 -6.77 2.79 8.80
CA TYR A 40 -7.24 2.24 7.54
C TYR A 40 -6.80 0.78 7.37
N THR A 41 -5.54 0.47 7.69
CA THR A 41 -5.01 -0.90 7.68
C THR A 41 -5.84 -1.84 8.55
N HIS A 42 -6.22 -1.42 9.76
CA HIS A 42 -7.11 -2.20 10.63
C HIS A 42 -8.52 -2.35 10.06
N ALA A 43 -9.08 -1.30 9.44
CA ALA A 43 -10.39 -1.39 8.81
C ALA A 43 -10.43 -2.42 7.66
N LEU A 44 -9.28 -2.68 7.04
CA LEU A 44 -9.11 -3.72 6.02
C LEU A 44 -8.80 -5.11 6.60
N GLY A 45 -8.50 -5.23 7.89
CA GLY A 45 -7.99 -6.47 8.50
C GLY A 45 -6.61 -6.88 7.99
N LEU A 46 -5.78 -5.90 7.61
CA LEU A 46 -4.47 -6.11 6.99
C LEU A 46 -3.31 -5.71 7.91
N GLU A 47 -3.55 -5.59 9.21
CA GLU A 47 -2.49 -5.39 10.18
C GLU A 47 -1.54 -6.59 10.27
N LEU A 48 -0.29 -6.27 10.59
CA LEU A 48 0.78 -7.21 10.83
C LEU A 48 1.52 -6.76 12.09
N ASP A 49 1.54 -7.61 13.11
CA ASP A 49 2.32 -7.36 14.32
C ASP A 49 3.79 -7.71 14.06
N LEU A 50 4.66 -6.70 14.13
CA LEU A 50 6.11 -6.83 14.02
C LEU A 50 6.82 -6.24 15.25
N VAL A 51 6.19 -6.27 16.43
CA VAL A 51 6.76 -5.79 17.70
C VAL A 51 8.06 -6.50 18.03
N GLU A 52 8.15 -7.83 17.87
CA GLU A 52 9.39 -8.59 18.13
C GLU A 52 10.55 -8.19 17.21
N LYS A 53 10.23 -7.61 16.04
CA LYS A 53 11.21 -7.05 15.09
C LYS A 53 11.47 -5.55 15.32
N GLY A 54 10.90 -4.95 16.36
CA GLY A 54 11.05 -3.54 16.70
C GLY A 54 10.30 -2.57 15.78
N LEU A 55 9.33 -3.06 15.00
CA LEU A 55 8.60 -2.24 14.02
C LEU A 55 7.19 -1.84 14.47
N GLY A 56 6.65 -2.49 15.50
CA GLY A 56 5.27 -2.32 15.94
C GLY A 56 4.27 -2.84 14.92
N THR A 57 3.03 -2.34 14.96
CA THR A 57 2.01 -2.65 13.96
C THR A 57 2.37 -2.07 12.60
N ARG A 58 2.29 -2.88 11.54
CA ARG A 58 2.48 -2.49 10.14
C ARG A 58 1.35 -3.01 9.27
N SER A 59 1.33 -2.58 8.02
CA SER A 59 0.48 -3.19 7.00
C SER A 59 1.12 -4.46 6.46
N ARG A 60 0.34 -5.52 6.26
CA ARG A 60 0.66 -6.60 5.32
C ARG A 60 0.92 -6.00 3.94
N ARG A 61 1.69 -6.70 3.11
CA ARG A 61 1.89 -6.29 1.71
C ARG A 61 0.67 -6.71 0.89
N PHE A 62 0.12 -5.78 0.12
CA PHE A 62 -1.02 -6.04 -0.74
C PHE A 62 -1.05 -5.07 -1.93
N ALA A 63 -1.85 -5.40 -2.95
CA ALA A 63 -2.26 -4.49 -4.01
C ALA A 63 -3.77 -4.63 -4.26
N LEU A 64 -4.47 -3.51 -4.36
CA LEU A 64 -5.91 -3.46 -4.66
C LEU A 64 -6.13 -2.74 -6.00
N LEU A 65 -7.01 -3.29 -6.83
CA LEU A 65 -7.66 -2.54 -7.90
C LEU A 65 -9.03 -2.09 -7.40
N VAL A 66 -9.23 -0.78 -7.30
CA VAL A 66 -10.48 -0.19 -6.79
C VAL A 66 -11.11 0.66 -7.87
N ASP A 67 -12.36 0.36 -8.21
CA ASP A 67 -13.15 1.09 -9.18
C ASP A 67 -14.54 1.39 -8.62
N ASP A 68 -14.95 2.65 -8.69
CA ASP A 68 -16.17 3.19 -8.08
C ASP A 68 -16.41 2.69 -6.64
N LEU A 69 -15.40 2.93 -5.78
CA LEU A 69 -15.37 2.51 -4.37
C LEU A 69 -15.52 1.00 -4.14
N THR A 70 -15.44 0.18 -5.20
CA THR A 70 -15.55 -1.28 -5.14
C THR A 70 -14.19 -1.91 -5.41
N VAL A 71 -13.74 -2.79 -4.51
CA VAL A 71 -12.53 -3.60 -4.72
C VAL A 71 -12.82 -4.64 -5.80
N LYS A 72 -12.15 -4.54 -6.94
CA LYS A 72 -12.25 -5.48 -8.06
C LYS A 72 -11.21 -6.60 -7.97
N VAL A 73 -10.04 -6.28 -7.45
CA VAL A 73 -8.92 -7.22 -7.22
C VAL A 73 -8.35 -6.96 -5.84
N ALA A 74 -8.08 -8.03 -5.09
CA ALA A 74 -7.44 -7.98 -3.79
C ALA A 74 -6.30 -9.00 -3.72
N ASN A 75 -5.08 -8.55 -4.01
CA ASN A 75 -3.89 -9.39 -3.96
C ASN A 75 -3.18 -9.15 -2.64
N VAL A 76 -3.35 -10.06 -1.69
CA VAL A 76 -2.75 -9.99 -0.35
C VAL A 76 -1.64 -11.04 -0.27
N GLU A 77 -0.46 -10.61 0.15
CA GLU A 77 0.68 -11.51 0.31
C GLU A 77 0.63 -12.26 1.63
N SER A 78 1.21 -13.47 1.64
CA SER A 78 1.61 -14.13 2.88
C SER A 78 2.81 -13.41 3.50
N ASP A 79 3.11 -13.74 4.76
CA ASP A 79 4.13 -13.04 5.53
C ASP A 79 5.52 -13.18 4.89
N GLY A 80 6.07 -12.05 4.43
CA GLY A 80 7.40 -11.98 3.82
C GLY A 80 7.43 -12.21 2.30
N GLU A 81 6.30 -12.50 1.67
CA GLU A 81 6.22 -12.76 0.23
C GLU A 81 6.06 -11.49 -0.63
N PHE A 82 6.32 -11.67 -1.93
CA PHE A 82 6.05 -10.70 -3.00
C PHE A 82 5.82 -11.47 -4.30
N THR A 83 4.62 -12.03 -4.44
CA THR A 83 4.25 -12.97 -5.52
C THR A 83 3.01 -12.56 -6.30
N VAL A 84 2.13 -11.74 -5.70
CA VAL A 84 0.83 -11.37 -6.27
C VAL A 84 0.56 -9.87 -6.26
N SER A 85 1.31 -9.09 -5.49
CA SER A 85 1.10 -7.66 -5.27
C SER A 85 1.93 -6.76 -6.19
N SER A 86 2.45 -7.29 -7.30
CA SER A 86 3.24 -6.49 -8.25
C SER A 86 2.35 -5.58 -9.11
N ALA A 87 2.96 -4.54 -9.70
CA ALA A 87 2.27 -3.70 -10.68
C ALA A 87 1.82 -4.51 -11.91
N ASP A 88 2.63 -5.47 -12.35
CA ASP A 88 2.30 -6.33 -13.50
C ASP A 88 1.07 -7.20 -13.20
N ASP A 89 0.91 -7.68 -11.97
CA ASP A 89 -0.27 -8.47 -11.58
C ASP A 89 -1.54 -7.63 -11.58
N ILE A 90 -1.46 -6.36 -11.20
CA ILE A 90 -2.60 -5.42 -11.35
C ILE A 90 -2.86 -5.11 -12.82
N LEU A 91 -1.82 -4.90 -13.64
CA LEU A 91 -1.98 -4.62 -15.07
C LEU A 91 -2.65 -5.77 -15.84
N LYS A 92 -2.40 -7.03 -15.44
CA LYS A 92 -3.08 -8.21 -16.02
C LYS A 92 -4.58 -8.25 -15.72
N ALA A 93 -5.04 -7.52 -14.71
CA ALA A 93 -6.41 -7.53 -14.24
C ALA A 93 -7.21 -6.26 -14.62
N LEU A 94 -6.58 -5.31 -15.32
CA LEU A 94 -7.23 -4.15 -15.96
C LEU A 94 -7.87 -4.53 -17.29
#